data_AF-A0A8T4ZDY9-F1
#
_entry.id   AF-A0A8T4ZDY9-F1
#
_cell.length_a   1.000
_cell.length_b   1.000
_cell.length_c   1.000
_cell.angle_alpha   90.00
_cell.angle_beta   90.00
_cell.angle_gamma   90.00
#
_symmetry.space_group_name_H-M   'P 1'
#
loop_
_entity.id
_entity.type
_entity.pdbx_description
1 polymer ?
#
loop_
_entity_poly.entity_id
_entity_poly.type
_entity_poly.pdbx_seq_one_letter_code
_entity_poly.pdbx_strand_id
1 'polypeptide(L)' 'MDTVAGTNVIFGEKEDTPLLGVTTLEELGLEVDPVTKQLKPAALLLL' A
#
# COMPACT_ATOMS: atom_id res chain seq x y z
N MET A 1 26.13 15.19 -1.79
CA MET A 1 25.93 13.98 -0.99
C MET A 1 24.80 13.23 -1.65
N ASP A 2 25.12 12.24 -2.48
CA ASP A 2 24.11 11.44 -3.19
C ASP A 2 23.51 10.45 -2.18
N THR A 3 22.33 10.79 -1.66
CA THR A 3 21.63 9.92 -0.72
C THR A 3 20.76 8.97 -1.54
N VAL A 4 21.20 7.72 -1.67
CA VAL A 4 20.36 6.66 -2.24
C VAL A 4 19.41 6.19 -1.14
N ALA A 5 18.14 6.59 -1.22
CA ALA A 5 17.08 6.06 -0.37
C ALA A 5 16.65 4.69 -0.92
N GLY A 6 17.08 3.61 -0.29
CA GLY A 6 16.61 2.26 -0.58
C GLY A 6 15.45 1.87 0.36
N THR A 7 14.47 1.12 -0.16
CA THR A 7 13.46 0.44 0.65
C THR A 7 13.65 -1.07 0.56
N ASN A 8 13.38 -1.79 1.64
CA ASN A 8 13.47 -3.25 1.64
C ASN A 8 12.25 -3.83 0.91
N VAL A 9 12.50 -4.75 -0.02
CA VAL A 9 11.45 -5.57 -0.63
C VAL A 9 11.50 -6.94 0.03
N ILE A 10 10.40 -7.32 0.68
CA ILE A 10 10.26 -8.59 1.39
C ILE A 10 9.27 -9.44 0.61
N PHE A 11 9.67 -10.66 0.25
CA PHE A 11 8.80 -11.65 -0.37
C PHE A 11 8.35 -12.65 0.70
N GLY A 12 7.06 -12.99 0.70
CA GLY A 12 6.53 -14.06 1.54
C GLY A 12 6.93 -15.44 1.02
N GLU A 13 6.86 -16.42 1.90
CA GLU A 13 7.00 -17.83 1.56
C GLU A 13 5.73 -18.35 0.87
N LYS A 14 5.79 -19.57 0.32
CA LYS A 14 4.71 -20.14 -0.50
C LYS A 14 3.35 -20.20 0.22
N GLU A 15 3.36 -20.45 1.52
CA GLU A 15 2.16 -20.65 2.33
C GLU A 15 1.75 -19.37 3.09
N ASP A 16 2.47 -18.26 2.89
CA ASP A 16 2.11 -16.98 3.50
C ASP A 16 0.83 -16.42 2.88
N THR A 17 0.09 -15.66 3.68
CA THR A 17 -1.10 -14.95 3.20
C THR A 17 -0.68 -13.89 2.18
N PRO A 18 -1.23 -13.89 0.95
CA PRO A 18 -0.94 -12.84 -0.01
C PRO A 18 -1.32 -11.48 0.54
N LEU A 19 -0.39 -10.52 0.46
CA LEU A 19 -0.60 -9.15 0.89
C LEU A 19 -0.83 -8.24 -0.31
N LEU A 20 -1.84 -7.37 -0.20
CA LEU A 20 -2.07 -6.28 -1.13
C LEU A 20 -1.49 -5.00 -0.54
N GLY A 21 -0.50 -4.41 -1.22
CA GLY A 21 0.19 -3.21 -0.76
C GLY A 21 -0.64 -1.93 -0.96
N VAL A 22 -0.30 -0.89 -0.21
CA VAL A 22 -0.97 0.42 -0.29
C VAL A 22 -0.81 1.09 -1.65
N THR A 23 0.33 0.94 -2.32
CA THR A 23 0.56 1.50 -3.66
C THR A 23 -0.48 1.00 -4.68
N THR A 24 -0.80 -0.29 -4.66
CA THR A 24 -1.84 -0.84 -5.54
C THR A 24 -3.22 -0.32 -5.15
N LEU A 25 -3.53 -0.18 -3.85
CA LEU A 25 -4.80 0.40 -3.41
C LEU A 25 -4.95 1.86 -3.88
N GLU A 26 -3.88 2.65 -3.78
CA GLU A 26 -3.84 4.05 -4.22
C GLU A 26 -4.05 4.17 -5.74
N GLU A 27 -3.39 3.33 -6.53
CA GLU A 27 -3.58 3.26 -7.99
C GLU A 27 -5.03 2.90 -8.37
N LEU A 28 -5.72 2.11 -7.54
CA LEU A 28 -7.13 1.75 -7.71
C LEU A 28 -8.11 2.80 -7.13
N GLY A 29 -7.61 3.89 -6.54
CA GLY A 29 -8.44 4.89 -5.88
C GLY A 29 -9.12 4.38 -4.61
N LEU A 30 -8.46 3.51 -3.85
CA LEU A 30 -8.94 2.90 -2.62
C LEU A 30 -8.01 3.21 -1.44
N GLU A 31 -8.59 3.29 -0.25
CA GLU A 31 -7.87 3.41 1.03
C GLU A 31 -8.50 2.52 2.10
N VAL A 32 -7.73 2.18 3.13
CA VAL A 32 -8.24 1.42 4.29
C VAL A 32 -8.76 2.40 5.34
N ASP A 33 -9.99 2.23 5.79
CA ASP A 33 -10.49 2.87 6.99
C ASP A 33 -9.78 2.28 8.22
N PRO A 34 -9.00 3.06 8.99
CA PRO A 34 -8.22 2.52 10.11
C PRO A 34 -9.09 2.10 11.31
N VAL A 35 -10.34 2.56 11.38
CA VAL A 35 -11.28 2.22 12.45
C VAL A 35 -12.01 0.93 12.11
N THR A 36 -12.62 0.88 10.92
CA THR A 36 -13.46 -0.26 10.50
C THR A 36 -12.67 -1.37 9.81
N LYS A 37 -11.45 -1.08 9.35
CA LYS A 37 -10.58 -1.97 8.54
C LYS A 37 -11.19 -2.36 7.20
N GLN A 38 -12.16 -1.59 6.71
CA GLN A 38 -12.78 -1.79 5.41
C GLN A 38 -12.13 -0.89 4.35
N LEU A 39 -12.21 -1.33 3.10
CA LEU A 39 -11.82 -0.48 1.96
C LEU A 39 -12.90 0.56 1.71
N LYS A 40 -12.48 1.79 1.45
CA LYS A 40 -13.33 2.90 1.01
C LYS A 40 -12.68 3.62 -0.17
N PRO A 41 -13.44 4.36 -0.97
CA PRO A 41 -12.87 5.23 -2.01
C PRO A 41 -11.84 6.17 -1.39
N ALA A 42 -10.66 6.24 -1.99
CA ALA A 42 -9.62 7.16 -1.58
C ALA A 42 -10.07 8.60 -1.81
N ALA A 43 -9.73 9.48 -0.88
CA ALA A 43 -9.88 10.91 -1.12
C ALA A 43 -8.87 11.35 -2.20
N LEU A 44 -9.36 11.71 -3.39
CA LEU A 44 -8.52 12.24 -4.45
C LEU A 44 -8.04 13.64 -4.05
N LEU A 45 -6.78 13.75 -3.63
CA LEU A 45 -6.10 15.04 -3.48
C LEU A 45 -5.58 15.45 -4.85
N LEU A 46 -6.04 16.59 -5.36
CA LEU A 46 -5.46 17.18 -6.57
C LEU A 46 -4.02 17.60 -6.25
N LEU A 47 -3.05 17.06 -7.00
CA LEU A 47 -1.64 17.45 -6.96
C LEU A 47 -1.40 18.71 -7.79
#